data_AF-O29459-F1
#
_entry.id   AF-O29459-F1
#
_cell.length_a   1.000
_cell.length_b   1.000
_cell.length_c   1.000
_cell.angle_alpha   90.00
_cell.angle_beta   90.00
_cell.angle_gamma   90.00
#
_symmetry.space_group_name_H-M   'P 1'
#
loop_
_entity.id
_entity.type
_entity.pdbx_description
1 polymer ?
#
loop_
_entity_poly.entity_id
_entity_poly.type
_entity_poly.pdbx_seq_one_letter_code
_entity_poly.pdbx_strand_id
1 'polypeptide(L)'
;MAAMRILIFGDTHIPERADEIPREFTDYLVDFDMVVITGDLTSERVLRFAERVAESVIAVRGNMDDLPLPHSAKFRVEGLSFGVVHGHQVYPRGNREQLEQIALEMDVDVLISGHTHLPDVYRGAKILLNPGSMTGVWGGGAYSTYPSFMVLEVKKGSFRGSLYRLLDEEVTVEQFSF
;
A
#
# COMPACT_ATOMS: atom_id res chain seq x y z
N MET A 1 -4.45 17.70 18.35
CA MET A 1 -3.47 17.14 17.39
C MET A 1 -4.17 16.96 16.05
N ALA A 2 -3.49 17.33 14.96
CA ALA A 2 -3.95 17.07 13.60
C ALA A 2 -3.95 15.55 13.35
N ALA A 3 -4.70 15.09 12.33
CA ALA A 3 -4.62 13.69 11.93
C ALA A 3 -3.31 13.47 11.17
N MET A 4 -2.69 12.30 11.33
CA MET A 4 -1.51 11.92 10.56
C MET A 4 -1.96 11.36 9.21
N ARG A 5 -1.43 11.91 8.11
CA ARG A 5 -1.73 11.51 6.73
C ARG A 5 -0.67 10.54 6.22
N ILE A 6 -1.11 9.33 5.87
CA ILE A 6 -0.25 8.24 5.40
C ILE A 6 -0.64 7.90 3.96
N LEU A 7 0.30 8.01 3.02
CA LEU A 7 0.16 7.50 1.67
C LEU A 7 0.58 6.02 1.66
N ILE A 8 -0.21 5.16 1.02
CA ILE A 8 0.05 3.72 0.90
C ILE A 8 -0.02 3.32 -0.58
N PHE A 9 1.06 2.77 -1.11
CA PHE A 9 1.10 2.24 -2.48
C PHE A 9 2.08 1.07 -2.62
N GLY A 10 2.17 0.48 -3.81
CA GLY A 10 3.18 -0.51 -4.15
C GLY A 10 2.91 -1.12 -5.52
N ASP A 11 3.52 -2.29 -5.77
CA ASP A 11 3.36 -3.05 -7.01
C ASP A 11 3.56 -2.16 -8.25
N THR A 12 4.54 -1.25 -8.19
CA THR A 12 4.78 -0.24 -9.22
C THR A 12 5.46 -0.82 -10.45
N HIS A 13 6.39 -1.78 -10.24
CA HIS A 13 7.25 -2.38 -11.25
C HIS A 13 7.88 -1.38 -12.24
N ILE A 14 8.44 -0.28 -11.72
CA ILE A 14 9.10 0.72 -12.55
C ILE A 14 10.62 0.45 -12.52
N PRO A 15 11.30 0.28 -13.67
CA PRO A 15 10.84 0.48 -15.05
C PRO A 15 10.33 -0.76 -15.81
N GLU A 16 10.31 -1.93 -15.19
CA GLU A 16 10.20 -3.23 -15.87
C GLU A 16 8.83 -3.49 -16.50
N ARG A 17 7.75 -2.95 -15.91
CA ARG A 17 6.37 -3.08 -16.43
C ARG A 17 5.65 -1.74 -16.62
N ALA A 18 6.14 -0.67 -16.00
CA ALA A 18 5.63 0.68 -16.17
C ALA A 18 6.77 1.70 -16.25
N ASP A 19 6.58 2.76 -17.02
CA ASP A 19 7.59 3.81 -17.18
C ASP A 19 7.57 4.85 -16.05
N GLU A 20 6.36 5.17 -15.55
CA GLU A 20 6.12 6.17 -14.51
C GLU A 20 4.81 5.93 -13.75
N ILE A 21 4.66 6.60 -12.61
CA ILE A 21 3.37 6.71 -11.90
C ILE A 21 2.42 7.54 -12.78
N PRO A 22 1.13 7.16 -12.91
CA PRO A 22 0.16 7.92 -13.70
C PRO A 22 0.10 9.39 -13.29
N ARG A 23 0.11 10.28 -14.29
CA ARG A 23 0.21 11.73 -14.07
C ARG A 23 -1.04 12.29 -13.41
N GLU A 24 -2.17 11.66 -13.66
CA GLU A 24 -3.49 11.93 -13.08
C GLU A 24 -3.47 11.85 -11.56
N PHE A 25 -2.53 11.10 -10.97
CA PHE A 25 -2.37 11.02 -9.52
C PHE A 25 -1.57 12.18 -8.92
N THR A 26 -0.80 12.93 -9.71
CA THR A 26 0.16 13.93 -9.21
C THR A 26 -0.48 14.92 -8.23
N ASP A 27 -1.67 15.43 -8.56
CA ASP A 27 -2.38 16.44 -7.74
C ASP A 27 -2.90 15.87 -6.41
N TYR A 28 -3.00 14.55 -6.30
CA TYR A 28 -3.43 13.85 -5.09
C TYR A 28 -2.25 13.40 -4.21
N LEU A 29 -1.03 13.46 -4.74
CA LEU A 29 0.18 12.98 -4.08
C LEU A 29 0.92 14.09 -3.30
N VAL A 30 0.16 14.88 -2.52
CA VAL A 30 0.66 16.05 -1.78
C VAL A 30 0.35 16.00 -0.28
N ASP A 31 1.24 16.60 0.52
CA ASP A 31 1.11 16.85 1.96
C ASP A 31 0.94 15.59 2.86
N PHE A 32 1.83 14.61 2.73
CA PHE A 32 1.84 13.42 3.61
C PHE A 32 2.90 13.49 4.69
N ASP A 33 2.57 12.97 5.87
CA ASP A 33 3.52 12.81 6.97
C ASP A 33 4.36 11.53 6.79
N MET A 34 3.80 10.53 6.10
CA MET A 34 4.44 9.22 5.90
C MET A 34 4.02 8.56 4.59
N VAL A 35 4.94 7.81 4.00
CA VAL A 35 4.69 6.88 2.89
C VAL A 35 4.95 5.44 3.34
N VAL A 36 4.04 4.53 3.00
CA VAL A 36 4.16 3.09 3.19
C VAL A 36 4.13 2.39 1.83
N ILE A 37 5.14 1.57 1.54
CA ILE A 37 5.29 0.87 0.26
C ILE A 37 5.28 -0.64 0.47
N THR A 38 4.37 -1.34 -0.21
CA THR A 38 4.19 -2.79 -0.07
C THR A 38 5.22 -3.63 -0.85
N GLY A 39 6.13 -3.02 -1.60
CA GLY A 39 7.14 -3.73 -2.39
C GLY A 39 6.83 -3.76 -3.89
N ASP A 40 7.65 -4.50 -4.64
CA ASP A 40 7.69 -4.55 -6.11
C ASP A 40 7.85 -3.14 -6.71
N LEU A 41 8.83 -2.42 -6.17
CA LEU A 41 9.29 -1.12 -6.68
C LEU A 41 10.18 -1.29 -7.90
N THR A 42 11.00 -2.36 -7.89
CA THR A 42 12.02 -2.79 -8.86
C THR A 42 13.15 -1.80 -9.15
N SER A 43 12.97 -0.51 -8.82
CA SER A 43 14.00 0.51 -8.90
C SER A 43 14.00 1.47 -7.70
N GLU A 44 15.19 1.91 -7.28
CA GLU A 44 15.35 2.98 -6.29
C GLU A 44 14.69 4.32 -6.71
N ARG A 45 14.37 4.49 -8.00
CA ARG A 45 13.67 5.69 -8.49
C ARG A 45 12.35 5.91 -7.74
N VAL A 46 11.66 4.83 -7.39
CA VAL A 46 10.38 4.88 -6.66
C VAL A 46 10.60 5.24 -5.19
N LEU A 47 11.67 4.73 -4.55
CA LEU A 47 12.05 5.15 -3.19
C LEU A 47 12.37 6.64 -3.13
N ARG A 48 13.18 7.14 -4.07
CA ARG A 48 13.51 8.57 -4.17
C ARG A 48 12.28 9.43 -4.44
N PHE A 49 11.26 8.90 -5.11
CA PHE A 49 9.98 9.58 -5.25
C PHE A 49 9.27 9.68 -3.89
N ALA A 50 9.15 8.57 -3.16
CA ALA A 50 8.52 8.55 -1.84
C ALA A 50 9.20 9.50 -0.83
N GLU A 51 10.54 9.55 -0.82
CA GLU A 51 11.32 10.45 0.04
C GLU A 51 11.11 11.95 -0.27
N ARG A 52 10.64 12.29 -1.47
CA ARG A 52 10.22 13.66 -1.80
C ARG A 52 8.78 13.96 -1.39
N VAL A 53 7.96 12.92 -1.22
CA VAL A 53 6.53 13.03 -0.88
C VAL A 53 6.32 13.14 0.63
N ALA A 54 7.12 12.45 1.45
CA ALA A 54 7.08 12.55 2.89
C ALA A 54 8.46 12.36 3.53
N GLU A 55 8.65 12.91 4.74
CA GLU A 55 9.89 12.74 5.52
C GLU A 55 10.10 11.30 6.00
N SER A 56 9.01 10.56 6.24
CA SER A 56 9.06 9.17 6.72
C SER A 56 8.62 8.20 5.63
N VAL A 57 9.50 7.27 5.25
CA VAL A 57 9.20 6.23 4.28
C VAL A 57 9.44 4.86 4.91
N ILE A 58 8.43 4.01 4.84
CA ILE A 58 8.51 2.58 5.20
C ILE A 58 8.28 1.79 3.93
N ALA A 59 9.23 0.95 3.54
CA ALA A 59 9.10 0.07 2.38
C ALA A 59 9.50 -1.36 2.78
N VAL A 60 8.78 -2.34 2.25
CA VAL A 60 9.12 -3.76 2.37
C VAL A 60 9.47 -4.35 1.02
N ARG A 61 10.18 -5.47 1.04
CA ARG A 61 10.67 -6.15 -0.16
C ARG A 61 9.58 -6.98 -0.81
N GLY A 62 9.27 -6.66 -2.07
CA GLY A 62 8.46 -7.50 -2.94
C GLY A 62 9.26 -8.63 -3.60
N ASN A 63 8.57 -9.57 -4.24
CA ASN A 63 9.23 -10.72 -4.86
C ASN A 63 10.00 -10.37 -6.15
N MET A 64 9.77 -9.19 -6.73
CA MET A 64 10.51 -8.66 -7.88
C MET A 64 11.58 -7.64 -7.48
N ASP A 65 11.71 -7.32 -6.18
CA ASP A 65 12.72 -6.37 -5.71
C ASP A 65 14.07 -7.04 -5.47
N ASP A 66 15.12 -6.51 -6.09
CA ASP A 66 16.53 -6.77 -5.75
C ASP A 66 17.10 -5.72 -4.78
N LEU A 67 16.27 -4.77 -4.34
CA LEU A 67 16.64 -3.74 -3.37
C LEU A 67 16.83 -4.33 -1.97
N PRO A 68 17.75 -3.79 -1.14
CA PRO A 68 18.02 -4.27 0.22
C PRO A 68 16.95 -3.81 1.22
N LEU A 69 15.69 -4.13 0.94
CA LEU A 69 14.53 -3.81 1.77
C LEU A 69 14.21 -4.98 2.74
N PRO A 70 13.63 -4.69 3.91
CA PRO A 70 13.20 -5.74 4.84
C PRO A 70 11.98 -6.50 4.30
N HIS A 71 11.82 -7.78 4.66
CA HIS A 71 10.65 -8.57 4.23
C HIS A 71 9.33 -8.13 4.88
N SER A 72 9.41 -7.50 6.05
CA SER A 72 8.27 -6.96 6.76
C SER A 72 8.67 -5.75 7.60
N ALA A 73 7.70 -4.92 7.95
CA ALA A 73 7.90 -3.78 8.83
C ALA A 73 6.72 -3.65 9.80
N LYS A 74 6.97 -3.09 10.99
CA LYS A 74 5.94 -2.76 11.99
C LYS A 74 6.15 -1.34 12.47
N PHE A 75 5.07 -0.58 12.58
CA PHE A 75 5.11 0.79 13.08
C PHE A 75 3.83 1.13 13.87
N ARG A 76 3.82 2.27 14.56
CA ARG A 76 2.67 2.74 15.33
C ARG A 76 2.39 4.20 15.00
N VAL A 77 1.10 4.52 14.84
CA VAL A 77 0.63 5.87 14.57
C VAL A 77 -0.64 6.12 15.38
N GLU A 78 -0.66 7.21 16.15
CA GLU A 78 -1.87 7.71 16.82
C GLU A 78 -2.65 6.64 17.64
N GLY A 79 -1.95 5.65 18.20
CA GLY A 79 -2.54 4.58 19.01
C GLY A 79 -2.89 3.29 18.26
N LEU A 80 -2.72 3.25 16.94
CA LEU A 80 -2.85 2.03 16.13
C LEU A 80 -1.49 1.45 15.77
N SER A 81 -1.43 0.12 15.72
CA SER A 81 -0.27 -0.63 15.26
C SER A 81 -0.49 -1.16 13.85
N PHE A 82 0.51 -0.95 12.99
CA PHE A 82 0.48 -1.30 11.58
C PHE A 82 1.59 -2.29 11.27
N GLY A 83 1.25 -3.33 10.49
CA GLY A 83 2.20 -4.25 9.87
C GLY A 83 2.22 -4.05 8.36
N VAL A 84 3.37 -4.26 7.75
CA VAL A 84 3.53 -4.21 6.29
C VAL A 84 4.25 -5.47 5.85
N VAL A 85 3.68 -6.14 4.85
CA VAL A 85 4.27 -7.27 4.12
C VAL A 85 3.96 -7.10 2.64
N HIS A 86 4.70 -7.76 1.76
CA HIS A 86 4.34 -7.73 0.34
C HIS A 86 3.11 -8.59 0.04
N GLY A 87 2.99 -9.78 0.62
CA GLY A 87 1.85 -10.68 0.41
C GLY A 87 2.16 -11.90 -0.47
N HIS A 88 3.33 -11.96 -1.12
CA HIS A 88 3.79 -13.16 -1.85
C HIS A 88 4.05 -14.36 -0.94
N GLN A 89 4.10 -14.13 0.37
CA GLN A 89 4.29 -15.15 1.40
C GLN A 89 3.02 -16.01 1.62
N VAL A 90 1.87 -15.61 1.08
CA VAL A 90 0.57 -16.23 1.31
C VAL A 90 0.10 -17.01 0.07
N TYR A 91 -0.42 -18.23 0.28
CA TYR A 91 -1.01 -19.05 -0.78
C TYR A 91 -2.29 -19.76 -0.30
N PRO A 92 -3.44 -19.67 -1.00
CA PRO A 92 -3.64 -18.99 -2.28
C PRO A 92 -3.41 -17.47 -2.20
N ARG A 93 -3.01 -16.87 -3.33
CA ARG A 93 -2.69 -15.44 -3.42
C ARG A 93 -3.85 -14.59 -2.90
N GLY A 94 -3.57 -13.70 -1.95
CA GLY A 94 -4.58 -12.82 -1.33
C GLY A 94 -5.52 -13.53 -0.34
N ASN A 95 -5.19 -14.74 0.14
CA ASN A 95 -6.00 -15.42 1.14
C ASN A 95 -6.07 -14.59 2.43
N ARG A 96 -7.25 -14.05 2.73
CA ARG A 96 -7.49 -13.16 3.88
C ARG A 96 -7.26 -13.83 5.22
N GLU A 97 -7.62 -15.11 5.39
CA GLU A 97 -7.42 -15.84 6.65
C GLU A 97 -5.92 -15.93 7.01
N GLN A 98 -5.05 -16.24 6.04
CA GLN A 98 -3.60 -16.26 6.25
C GLN A 98 -3.03 -14.86 6.48
N LEU A 99 -3.54 -13.84 5.80
CA LEU A 99 -3.14 -12.45 6.07
C LEU A 99 -3.56 -12.01 7.47
N GLU A 100 -4.75 -12.36 7.95
CA GLU A 100 -5.16 -12.11 9.34
C GLU A 100 -4.27 -12.86 10.33
N GLN A 101 -3.86 -14.10 10.01
CA GLN A 101 -2.93 -14.85 10.83
C GLN A 101 -1.56 -14.13 10.92
N ILE A 102 -1.03 -13.61 9.82
CA ILE A 102 0.17 -12.77 9.82
C ILE A 102 -0.03 -11.52 10.69
N ALA A 103 -1.19 -10.86 10.58
CA ALA A 103 -1.50 -9.68 11.38
C ALA A 103 -1.54 -9.99 12.89
N LEU A 104 -2.07 -11.15 13.26
CA LEU A 104 -2.08 -11.66 14.63
C LEU A 104 -0.67 -11.98 15.14
N GLU A 105 0.14 -12.68 14.33
CA GLU A 105 1.52 -13.04 14.66
C GLU A 105 2.43 -11.80 14.80
N MET A 106 2.21 -10.80 13.95
CA MET A 106 2.89 -9.51 14.05
C MET A 106 2.38 -8.65 15.20
N ASP A 107 1.28 -9.02 15.85
CA ASP A 107 0.61 -8.24 16.90
C ASP A 107 0.30 -6.81 16.43
N VAL A 108 -0.41 -6.70 15.29
CA VAL A 108 -0.82 -5.42 14.70
C VAL A 108 -2.34 -5.30 14.62
N ASP A 109 -2.86 -4.07 14.59
CA ASP A 109 -4.28 -3.79 14.40
C ASP A 109 -4.66 -3.79 12.92
N VAL A 110 -3.76 -3.26 12.09
CA VAL A 110 -3.90 -3.12 10.64
C VAL A 110 -2.73 -3.80 9.94
N LEU A 111 -2.99 -4.69 8.99
CA LEU A 111 -1.98 -5.25 8.10
C LEU A 111 -2.16 -4.68 6.69
N ILE A 112 -1.08 -4.13 6.15
CA ILE A 112 -0.99 -3.62 4.79
C ILE A 112 -0.23 -4.65 3.95
N SER A 113 -0.85 -5.10 2.87
CA SER A 113 -0.27 -6.06 1.92
C SER A 113 -0.45 -5.60 0.47
N GLY A 114 0.37 -6.10 -0.44
CA GLY A 114 0.26 -5.87 -1.89
C GLY A 114 0.12 -7.20 -2.61
N HIS A 115 0.98 -7.43 -3.61
CA HIS A 115 1.12 -8.67 -4.37
C HIS A 115 -0.07 -9.02 -5.25
N THR A 116 -1.33 -8.81 -4.85
CA THR A 116 -2.52 -9.14 -5.66
C THR A 116 -2.72 -8.19 -6.83
N HIS A 117 -2.18 -6.96 -6.75
CA HIS A 117 -2.48 -5.82 -7.61
C HIS A 117 -3.97 -5.41 -7.59
N LEU A 118 -4.77 -5.98 -6.70
CA LEU A 118 -6.20 -5.71 -6.56
C LEU A 118 -6.40 -4.97 -5.24
N PRO A 119 -6.92 -3.72 -5.25
CA PRO A 119 -7.17 -3.03 -4.01
C PRO A 119 -8.24 -3.76 -3.21
N ASP A 120 -8.01 -3.87 -1.90
CA ASP A 120 -8.90 -4.56 -0.99
C ASP A 120 -8.94 -3.86 0.36
N VAL A 121 -10.14 -3.76 0.91
CA VAL A 121 -10.40 -3.22 2.25
C VAL A 121 -11.26 -4.24 2.97
N TYR A 122 -10.69 -4.91 3.96
CA TYR A 122 -11.36 -5.97 4.68
C TYR A 122 -11.26 -5.77 6.19
N ARG A 123 -12.36 -6.01 6.89
CA ARG A 123 -12.43 -5.99 8.35
C ARG A 123 -12.92 -7.34 8.86
N GLY A 124 -12.00 -8.12 9.40
CA GLY A 124 -12.28 -9.34 10.15
C GLY A 124 -11.96 -9.16 11.64
N ALA A 125 -11.21 -10.10 12.19
CA ALA A 125 -10.56 -9.96 13.50
C ALA A 125 -9.46 -8.89 13.49
N LYS A 126 -8.81 -8.71 12.34
CA LYS A 126 -7.87 -7.61 12.04
C LYS A 126 -8.34 -6.83 10.82
N ILE A 127 -7.79 -5.63 10.64
CA ILE A 127 -8.05 -4.83 9.43
C ILE A 127 -6.97 -5.18 8.41
N LEU A 128 -7.38 -5.56 7.20
CA LEU A 128 -6.49 -5.82 6.09
C LEU A 128 -6.70 -4.75 5.02
N LEU A 129 -5.60 -4.15 4.58
CA LEU A 129 -5.58 -3.17 3.50
C LEU A 129 -4.66 -3.64 2.39
N ASN A 130 -5.10 -3.46 1.16
CA ASN A 130 -4.29 -3.62 -0.02
C ASN A 130 -4.49 -2.43 -0.95
N PRO A 131 -3.45 -1.62 -1.24
CA PRO A 131 -3.61 -0.44 -2.08
C PRO A 131 -3.80 -0.77 -3.57
N GLY A 132 -3.63 -2.04 -3.97
CA GLY A 132 -3.53 -2.46 -5.36
C GLY A 132 -2.17 -2.07 -5.96
N SER A 133 -2.14 -1.90 -7.28
CA SER A 133 -0.93 -1.49 -8.01
C SER A 133 -0.99 -0.02 -8.37
N MET A 134 0.04 0.74 -7.98
CA MET A 134 0.14 2.18 -8.26
C MET A 134 0.13 2.51 -9.75
N THR A 135 0.52 1.54 -10.59
CA THR A 135 0.67 1.69 -12.04
C THR A 135 -0.33 0.83 -12.83
N GLY A 136 -1.17 0.05 -12.16
CA GLY A 136 -2.18 -0.80 -12.82
C GLY A 136 -1.59 -1.94 -13.66
N VAL A 137 -0.31 -2.23 -13.50
CA VAL A 137 0.39 -3.27 -14.28
C VAL A 137 -0.11 -4.66 -13.91
N TRP A 138 0.03 -5.60 -14.84
CA TRP A 138 -0.31 -6.99 -14.57
C TRP A 138 0.62 -7.61 -13.53
N GLY A 139 0.04 -8.28 -12.53
CA GLY A 139 0.75 -8.86 -11.40
C GLY A 139 1.00 -10.36 -11.48
N GLY A 140 0.81 -11.01 -12.63
CA GLY A 140 0.95 -12.48 -12.72
C GLY A 140 -0.31 -13.28 -12.37
N GLY A 141 -1.43 -12.60 -12.13
CA GLY A 141 -2.72 -13.22 -11.76
C GLY A 141 -3.69 -13.31 -12.94
N ALA A 142 -4.93 -13.75 -12.66
CA ALA A 142 -5.99 -13.81 -13.69
C ALA A 142 -6.45 -12.41 -14.15
N TYR A 143 -6.18 -11.38 -13.37
CA TYR A 143 -6.65 -10.01 -13.61
C TYR A 143 -5.51 -9.01 -13.50
N SER A 144 -5.56 -7.99 -14.34
CA SER A 144 -4.92 -6.68 -14.12
C SER A 144 -6.05 -5.69 -13.90
N THR A 145 -5.84 -4.70 -13.04
CA THR A 145 -6.84 -3.64 -12.83
C THR A 145 -6.26 -2.28 -13.18
N TYR A 146 -7.06 -1.27 -12.89
CA TYR A 146 -6.69 0.13 -12.87
C TYR A 146 -5.56 0.42 -11.87
N PRO A 147 -4.76 1.47 -12.13
CA PRO A 147 -3.89 2.07 -11.13
C PRO A 147 -4.66 2.47 -9.87
N SER A 148 -4.08 2.23 -8.70
CA SER A 148 -4.69 2.60 -7.42
C SER A 148 -3.67 2.81 -6.29
N PHE A 149 -4.08 3.61 -5.31
CA PHE A 149 -3.36 3.78 -4.04
C PHE A 149 -4.34 4.13 -2.92
N MET A 150 -3.87 4.10 -1.67
CA MET A 150 -4.67 4.49 -0.51
C MET A 150 -4.06 5.66 0.24
N VAL A 151 -4.92 6.47 0.85
CA VAL A 151 -4.54 7.48 1.84
C VAL A 151 -5.28 7.19 3.13
N LEU A 152 -4.56 7.16 4.25
CA LEU A 152 -5.15 7.10 5.58
C LEU A 152 -4.95 8.40 6.34
N GLU A 153 -6.02 8.87 6.97
CA GLU A 153 -5.99 9.93 7.98
C GLU A 153 -6.22 9.31 9.35
N VAL A 154 -5.14 9.13 10.11
CA VAL A 154 -5.14 8.42 11.39
C VAL A 154 -5.19 9.41 12.54
N LYS A 155 -6.08 9.17 13.52
CA LYS A 155 -6.23 10.04 14.68
C LYS A 155 -6.87 9.30 15.86
N LYS A 156 -6.24 9.35 17.04
CA LYS A 156 -6.81 8.83 18.30
C LYS A 156 -7.35 7.39 18.21
N GLY A 157 -6.59 6.48 17.62
CA GLY A 157 -6.92 5.05 17.59
C GLY A 157 -7.91 4.64 16.50
N SER A 158 -8.28 5.54 15.59
CA SER A 158 -9.11 5.25 14.42
C SER A 158 -8.53 5.90 13.17
N PHE A 159 -9.07 5.55 12.00
CA PHE A 159 -8.68 6.21 10.76
C PHE A 159 -9.82 6.30 9.75
N ARG A 160 -9.72 7.31 8.88
CA ARG A 160 -10.46 7.38 7.62
C ARG A 160 -9.52 7.00 6.49
N GLY A 161 -9.95 6.11 5.61
CA GLY A 161 -9.22 5.72 4.42
C GLY A 161 -9.89 6.24 3.15
N SER A 162 -9.08 6.59 2.16
CA SER A 162 -9.49 6.94 0.81
C SER A 162 -8.77 6.04 -0.18
N LEU A 163 -9.49 5.26 -0.97
CA LEU A 163 -8.97 4.45 -2.07
C LEU A 163 -9.14 5.23 -3.37
N TYR A 164 -8.02 5.64 -3.95
CA TYR A 164 -7.94 6.33 -5.24
C TYR A 164 -7.76 5.31 -6.36
N ARG A 165 -8.50 5.47 -7.46
CA ARG A 165 -8.46 4.58 -8.62
C ARG A 165 -8.55 5.38 -9.91
N LEU A 166 -7.70 5.06 -10.88
CA LEU A 166 -7.77 5.66 -12.22
C LEU A 166 -8.61 4.79 -13.16
N LEU A 167 -9.86 5.18 -13.40
CA LEU A 167 -10.82 4.49 -14.26
C LEU A 167 -11.11 5.36 -15.47
N ASP A 168 -10.87 4.86 -16.69
CA ASP A 168 -11.18 5.58 -17.93
C ASP A 168 -10.65 7.03 -17.94
N GLU A 169 -9.39 7.22 -17.50
CA GLU A 169 -8.71 8.54 -17.35
C GLU A 169 -9.26 9.45 -16.23
N GLU A 170 -10.23 8.99 -15.44
CA GLU A 170 -10.78 9.72 -14.30
C GLU A 170 -10.34 9.12 -12.96
N VAL A 171 -9.91 9.98 -12.04
CA VAL A 171 -9.60 9.57 -10.66
C VAL A 171 -10.87 9.50 -9.84
N THR A 172 -11.25 8.28 -9.46
CA THR A 172 -12.36 8.02 -8.54
C THR A 172 -11.84 7.77 -7.13
N VAL A 173 -12.62 8.18 -6.12
CA VAL A 173 -12.24 8.06 -4.71
C VAL A 173 -13.34 7.36 -3.94
N GLU A 174 -12.98 6.27 -3.26
CA GLU A 174 -13.87 5.54 -2.35
C GLU A 174 -13.41 5.72 -0.91
N GLN A 175 -14.34 6.07 -0.02
CA GLN A 175 -14.06 6.35 1.38
C GLN A 175 -14.40 5.14 2.26
N PHE A 176 -13.57 4.86 3.26
CA PHE A 176 -13.80 3.85 4.28
C PHE A 176 -13.31 4.34 5.65
N SER A 177 -13.71 3.68 6.73
CA SER A 177 -13.29 4.07 8.08
C SER A 177 -13.40 2.93 9.08
N PHE A 178 -12.48 2.86 10.02
CA PHE A 178 -12.46 1.86 11.09
C PHE A 178 -12.05 2.44 12.44
#